data_AF-A0A0C3NZ61-F1
#
_entry.id   AF-A0A0C3NZ61-F1
#
_cell.length_a   1.000
_cell.length_b   1.000
_cell.length_c   1.000
_cell.angle_alpha   90.00
_cell.angle_beta   90.00
_cell.angle_gamma   90.00
#
_symmetry.space_group_name_H-M   'P 1'
#
loop_
_entity.id
_entity.type
_entity.pdbx_description
1 polymer ?
#
loop_
_entity_poly.entity_id
_entity_poly.type
_entity_poly.pdbx_seq_one_letter_code
_entity_poly.pdbx_strand_id
1 'polypeptide(L)'
;MHSEDGSEVMATADGGHLTDNYANAWSDFYPSRAGCVYKSGPAWEVRSGPEAQGIVRQARAVYRPDIAPKWVSILQKIIACLDSVGVDFTCINPFGWANEGEEEPFCPFLLSVGVMPYSLAYGVAVAAAASVKEILATSGLAEVEVAFVEMVVKHSASGPRLLPLDPVLDAVPEYRKHFSSALGLPIAPLDTPYYEGTGALYFRLNNQTKDIALLTCAHVARPPPEFPDNKGMTRTKNSQPKKFIVALGSGGYNRAVAGIMTEIAKLTRDIDEWRRLLDRIPAANAAKRQELTVEVDRATNRINQLDEFHTAATKFRSTPELRTVGWVLHSSPIQVSGAPLGYTEDWALIQLDPKMIEEETFMGNKIYFGDKFTSGDFAELMYPHHEDRANYKILDDRLLQAFGVVSAAEISNPPHLEANGQQCLIVMKNGGTTGTTVGRANGLESVKRTYPEHGIVKQDSLEIAVVYYGKGHGRFSDRGDSGSIVVTRDGKILGMLNGGTGPTAETDVTWLTPFHYLDRQIKKKYPDAFLYSVKN
;
A
#
# COMPACT_ATOMS: atom_id res chain seq x y z
N MET A 1 -45.24 -7.87 -5.74
CA MET A 1 -45.76 -7.14 -4.57
C MET A 1 -44.53 -6.82 -3.72
N HIS A 2 -44.14 -5.54 -3.72
CA HIS A 2 -43.20 -4.77 -2.88
C HIS A 2 -42.05 -5.48 -2.14
N SER A 3 -40.81 -4.96 -2.13
CA SER A 3 -40.28 -3.64 -2.49
C SER A 3 -38.75 -3.69 -2.54
N GLU A 4 -38.18 -3.12 -3.59
CA GLU A 4 -36.84 -2.52 -3.59
C GLU A 4 -36.88 -1.27 -2.72
N ASP A 5 -35.96 -1.13 -1.77
CA ASP A 5 -35.34 0.16 -1.39
C ASP A 5 -34.17 -0.11 -0.43
N GLY A 6 -33.06 0.58 -0.61
CA GLY A 6 -31.84 0.41 0.19
C GLY A 6 -30.57 0.95 -0.46
N SER A 7 -30.67 1.53 -1.66
CA SER A 7 -29.55 2.20 -2.35
C SER A 7 -29.58 3.73 -2.21
N GLU A 8 -30.33 4.28 -1.25
CA GLU A 8 -30.53 5.72 -1.12
C GLU A 8 -30.13 6.26 0.26
N VAL A 9 -28.93 5.93 0.75
CA VAL A 9 -28.35 6.62 1.92
C VAL A 9 -26.82 6.76 1.77
N MET A 10 -26.34 7.51 0.78
CA MET A 10 -24.98 8.07 0.79
C MET A 10 -24.72 9.21 -0.24
N ALA A 11 -25.76 9.96 -0.63
CA ALA A 11 -25.65 11.03 -1.64
C ALA A 11 -25.96 12.46 -1.12
N THR A 12 -26.11 12.68 0.18
CA THR A 12 -26.50 14.00 0.70
C THR A 12 -25.71 14.36 1.95
N ALA A 13 -24.49 14.88 1.77
CA ALA A 13 -23.79 15.60 2.83
C ALA A 13 -22.79 16.66 2.34
N ASP A 14 -22.41 16.68 1.05
CA ASP A 14 -21.26 17.49 0.59
C ASP A 14 -21.56 18.48 -0.55
N GLY A 15 -22.83 18.61 -0.96
CA GLY A 15 -23.20 19.44 -2.11
C GLY A 15 -23.28 20.95 -1.85
N GLY A 16 -23.47 21.36 -0.58
CA GLY A 16 -23.92 22.72 -0.23
C GLY A 16 -22.83 23.79 -0.20
N HIS A 17 -21.58 23.47 0.17
CA HIS A 17 -20.62 24.52 0.53
C HIS A 17 -20.28 25.48 -0.62
N LEU A 18 -20.35 25.01 -1.87
CA LEU A 18 -20.18 25.84 -3.06
C LEU A 18 -21.50 26.34 -3.64
N THR A 19 -22.54 25.50 -3.72
CA THR A 19 -23.80 25.86 -4.38
C THR A 19 -24.63 26.87 -3.61
N ASP A 20 -24.44 26.96 -2.28
CA ASP A 20 -25.12 27.95 -1.44
C ASP A 20 -24.73 29.39 -1.83
N ASN A 21 -23.52 29.58 -2.37
CA ASN A 21 -22.99 30.89 -2.72
C ASN A 21 -22.78 31.09 -4.23
N TYR A 22 -22.57 30.01 -4.99
CA TYR A 22 -22.36 30.06 -6.43
C TYR A 22 -23.14 28.94 -7.14
N ALA A 23 -24.31 29.29 -7.70
CA ALA A 23 -25.24 28.32 -8.30
C ALA A 23 -24.62 27.46 -9.42
N ASN A 24 -23.59 27.96 -10.11
CA ASN A 24 -22.92 27.27 -11.21
C ASN A 24 -21.63 26.52 -10.78
N ALA A 25 -21.42 26.33 -9.47
CA ALA A 25 -20.20 25.72 -8.92
C ALA A 25 -19.77 24.43 -9.61
N TRP A 26 -20.73 23.59 -9.97
CA TRP A 26 -20.49 22.27 -10.58
C TRP A 26 -20.82 22.20 -12.08
N SER A 27 -21.45 23.23 -12.64
CA SER A 27 -21.84 23.29 -14.05
C SER A 27 -20.82 24.01 -14.92
N ASP A 28 -20.13 25.02 -14.38
CA ASP A 28 -19.21 25.86 -15.16
C ASP A 28 -18.07 25.06 -15.81
N PHE A 29 -17.43 24.15 -15.07
CA PHE A 29 -16.27 23.38 -15.55
C PHE A 29 -16.56 21.89 -15.77
N TYR A 30 -17.82 21.52 -16.04
CA TYR A 30 -18.17 20.14 -16.39
C TYR A 30 -17.42 19.68 -17.66
N PRO A 31 -16.86 18.46 -17.73
CA PRO A 31 -17.05 17.31 -16.84
C PRO A 31 -15.96 17.17 -15.76
N SER A 32 -15.05 18.14 -15.62
CA SER A 32 -13.92 18.02 -14.68
C SER A 32 -14.34 17.81 -13.22
N ARG A 33 -15.61 18.12 -12.89
CA ARG A 33 -16.17 18.12 -11.53
C ARG A 33 -15.29 18.88 -10.53
N ALA A 34 -14.47 19.81 -10.99
CA ALA A 34 -13.73 20.72 -10.12
C ALA A 34 -14.70 21.79 -9.61
N GLY A 35 -14.81 21.94 -8.29
CA GLY A 35 -15.75 22.86 -7.68
C GLY A 35 -15.34 24.30 -7.92
N CYS A 36 -16.19 25.11 -8.57
CA CYS A 36 -15.96 26.54 -8.71
C CYS A 36 -16.43 27.28 -7.46
N VAL A 37 -15.51 27.93 -6.78
CA VAL A 37 -15.79 28.80 -5.63
C VAL A 37 -16.43 30.10 -6.13
N TYR A 38 -15.83 30.72 -7.14
CA TYR A 38 -16.33 31.95 -7.75
C TYR A 38 -15.76 32.13 -9.15
N LYS A 39 -16.56 32.68 -10.08
CA LYS A 39 -16.11 33.11 -11.40
C LYS A 39 -16.71 34.48 -11.72
N SER A 40 -15.86 35.40 -12.17
CA SER A 40 -16.29 36.71 -12.65
C SER A 40 -16.83 36.66 -14.09
N GLY A 41 -17.53 37.71 -14.49
CA GLY A 41 -18.05 37.84 -15.85
C GLY A 41 -19.43 37.21 -16.04
N PRO A 42 -19.90 37.10 -17.29
CA PRO A 42 -21.24 36.61 -17.58
C PRO A 42 -21.42 35.13 -17.18
N ALA A 43 -22.64 34.78 -16.77
CA ALA A 43 -23.01 33.39 -16.61
C ALA A 43 -22.82 32.65 -17.94
N TRP A 44 -22.24 31.46 -17.88
CA TRP A 44 -22.14 30.61 -19.05
C TRP A 44 -23.48 29.91 -19.29
N GLU A 45 -23.70 29.44 -20.51
CA GLU A 45 -24.94 28.75 -20.88
C GLU A 45 -25.20 27.54 -19.97
N VAL A 46 -26.45 27.37 -19.55
CA VAL A 46 -26.89 26.19 -18.79
C VAL A 46 -28.12 25.63 -19.49
N ARG A 47 -28.12 24.31 -19.77
CA ARG A 47 -29.30 23.65 -20.32
C ARG A 47 -30.43 23.64 -19.29
N SER A 48 -31.66 23.89 -19.73
CA SER A 48 -32.85 23.87 -18.88
C SER A 48 -33.84 22.81 -19.35
N GLY A 49 -34.72 22.36 -18.45
CA GLY A 49 -35.75 21.36 -18.75
C GLY A 49 -35.26 19.90 -18.72
N PRO A 50 -35.92 18.98 -19.44
CA PRO A 50 -35.58 17.55 -19.46
C PRO A 50 -34.15 17.23 -19.92
N GLU A 51 -33.46 18.19 -20.53
CA GLU A 51 -32.10 18.11 -21.04
C GLU A 51 -31.05 18.74 -20.11
N ALA A 52 -31.36 18.92 -18.82
CA ALA A 52 -30.48 19.52 -17.79
C ALA A 52 -29.20 18.72 -17.46
N GLN A 53 -28.65 17.97 -18.41
CA GLN A 53 -27.30 17.42 -18.32
C GLN A 53 -26.26 18.54 -18.43
N GLY A 54 -25.12 18.39 -17.75
CA GLY A 54 -24.01 19.33 -17.83
C GLY A 54 -23.48 19.46 -19.28
N ILE A 55 -23.19 20.68 -19.72
CA ILE A 55 -22.55 20.93 -21.01
C ILE A 55 -21.07 20.58 -20.86
N VAL A 56 -20.59 19.60 -21.64
CA VAL A 56 -19.17 19.21 -21.65
C VAL A 56 -18.36 20.38 -22.20
N ARG A 57 -17.46 20.93 -21.39
CA ARG A 57 -16.59 22.04 -21.75
C ARG A 57 -15.14 21.60 -21.75
N GLN A 58 -14.39 22.19 -22.67
CA GLN A 58 -12.98 21.88 -22.86
C GLN A 58 -12.15 23.15 -22.70
N ALA A 59 -11.12 23.07 -21.85
CA ALA A 59 -10.10 24.09 -21.80
C ALA A 59 -9.33 24.12 -23.13
N ARG A 60 -9.02 25.32 -23.61
CA ARG A 60 -8.28 25.62 -24.84
C ARG A 60 -6.98 26.33 -24.48
N ALA A 61 -5.93 26.06 -25.24
CA ALA A 61 -4.65 26.77 -25.09
C ALA A 61 -4.81 28.24 -25.52
N VAL A 62 -4.23 29.16 -24.76
CA VAL A 62 -4.22 30.59 -25.08
C VAL A 62 -2.88 30.95 -25.71
N TYR A 63 -2.91 31.47 -26.94
CA TYR A 63 -1.72 31.95 -27.64
C TYR A 63 -1.81 33.47 -27.83
N ARG A 64 -1.02 34.23 -27.06
CA ARG A 64 -0.99 35.71 -27.08
C ARG A 64 0.45 36.24 -27.18
N PRO A 65 1.02 36.32 -28.41
CA PRO A 65 2.40 36.77 -28.60
C PRO A 65 2.62 38.23 -28.18
N ASP A 66 1.56 39.04 -28.16
CA ASP A 66 1.53 40.41 -27.66
C ASP A 66 1.75 40.52 -26.14
N ILE A 67 1.32 39.51 -25.37
CA ILE A 67 1.40 39.48 -23.90
C ILE A 67 2.56 38.62 -23.42
N ALA A 68 2.91 37.56 -24.15
CA ALA A 68 3.90 36.57 -23.73
C ALA A 68 5.21 37.17 -23.16
N PRO A 69 5.81 38.25 -23.72
CA PRO A 69 7.01 38.86 -23.16
C PRO A 69 6.85 39.46 -21.76
N LYS A 70 5.62 39.81 -21.36
CA LYS A 70 5.30 40.46 -20.07
C LYS A 70 4.54 39.55 -19.12
N TRP A 71 4.05 38.40 -19.58
CA TRP A 71 3.15 37.52 -18.84
C TRP A 71 3.70 37.10 -17.47
N VAL A 72 4.97 36.73 -17.39
CA VAL A 72 5.61 36.33 -16.12
C VAL A 72 5.63 37.47 -15.11
N SER A 73 5.85 38.72 -15.54
CA SER A 73 5.80 39.89 -14.66
C SER A 73 4.38 40.18 -14.17
N ILE A 74 3.37 39.94 -15.02
CA ILE A 74 1.96 40.05 -14.63
C ILE A 74 1.63 38.98 -13.59
N LEU A 75 2.03 37.72 -13.82
CA LEU A 75 1.85 36.63 -12.85
C LEU A 75 2.50 36.95 -11.50
N GLN A 76 3.71 37.51 -11.47
CA GLN A 76 4.35 37.91 -10.21
C GLN A 76 3.54 38.93 -9.41
N LYS A 77 2.91 39.91 -10.09
CA LYS A 77 2.01 40.87 -9.44
C LYS A 77 0.75 40.19 -8.91
N ILE A 78 0.19 39.25 -9.67
CA ILE A 78 -0.98 38.47 -9.26
C ILE A 78 -0.66 37.60 -8.04
N ILE A 79 0.48 36.92 -8.03
CA ILE A 79 0.95 36.11 -6.89
C ILE A 79 1.07 37.00 -5.64
N ALA A 80 1.80 38.11 -5.73
CA ALA A 80 1.95 39.03 -4.60
C ALA A 80 0.59 39.60 -4.11
N CYS A 81 -0.36 39.80 -5.03
CA CYS A 81 -1.71 40.22 -4.69
C CYS A 81 -2.44 39.14 -3.88
N LEU A 82 -2.44 37.89 -4.38
CA LEU A 82 -3.09 36.75 -3.73
C LEU A 82 -2.48 36.47 -2.35
N ASP A 83 -1.15 36.54 -2.24
CA ASP A 83 -0.43 36.40 -0.97
C ASP A 83 -0.85 37.48 0.04
N SER A 84 -1.01 38.75 -0.41
CA SER A 84 -1.36 39.84 0.49
C SER A 84 -2.80 39.76 1.04
N VAL A 85 -3.69 39.02 0.36
CA VAL A 85 -5.06 38.75 0.82
C VAL A 85 -5.20 37.35 1.45
N GLY A 86 -4.10 36.62 1.66
CA GLY A 86 -4.08 35.33 2.32
C GLY A 86 -4.72 34.19 1.52
N VAL A 87 -4.63 34.23 0.19
CA VAL A 87 -5.16 33.17 -0.67
C VAL A 87 -4.05 32.17 -1.02
N ASP A 88 -4.12 30.99 -0.40
CA ASP A 88 -3.23 29.87 -0.69
C ASP A 88 -3.64 29.16 -1.99
N PHE A 89 -3.11 29.63 -3.12
CA PHE A 89 -3.38 29.04 -4.43
C PHE A 89 -2.47 27.83 -4.74
N THR A 90 -2.97 26.87 -5.51
CA THR A 90 -2.24 25.67 -5.95
C THR A 90 -1.66 25.82 -7.36
N CYS A 91 -2.34 26.56 -8.24
CA CYS A 91 -1.86 26.87 -9.59
C CYS A 91 -2.54 28.12 -10.16
N ILE A 92 -1.95 28.76 -11.17
CA ILE A 92 -2.55 29.87 -11.93
C ILE A 92 -2.41 29.54 -13.42
N ASN A 93 -3.53 29.38 -14.12
CA ASN A 93 -3.54 28.90 -15.50
C ASN A 93 -4.36 29.82 -16.43
N PRO A 94 -3.77 30.32 -17.53
CA PRO A 94 -4.52 30.99 -18.58
C PRO A 94 -5.15 29.96 -19.53
N PHE A 95 -6.49 29.92 -19.58
CA PHE A 95 -7.22 29.01 -20.47
C PHE A 95 -8.30 29.73 -21.26
N GLY A 96 -8.52 29.29 -22.51
CA GLY A 96 -9.78 29.53 -23.20
C GLY A 96 -10.78 28.41 -22.87
N TRP A 97 -12.06 28.60 -23.16
CA TRP A 97 -13.11 27.61 -22.96
C TRP A 97 -14.07 27.58 -24.16
N ALA A 98 -14.37 26.37 -24.61
CA ALA A 98 -15.34 26.06 -25.67
C ALA A 98 -16.22 24.89 -25.21
N ASN A 99 -17.42 24.75 -25.76
CA ASN A 99 -18.19 23.52 -25.58
C ASN A 99 -17.53 22.39 -26.40
N GLU A 100 -17.74 21.14 -25.99
CA GLU A 100 -17.25 19.99 -26.73
C GLU A 100 -17.77 19.98 -28.17
N GLY A 101 -16.86 19.80 -29.12
CA GLY A 101 -17.17 19.84 -30.56
C GLY A 101 -17.15 21.23 -31.19
N GLU A 102 -17.10 22.31 -30.41
CA GLU A 102 -16.97 23.67 -30.94
C GLU A 102 -15.49 24.05 -31.17
N GLU A 103 -15.22 24.64 -32.34
CA GLU A 103 -13.90 25.14 -32.73
C GLU A 103 -13.57 26.46 -32.02
N GLU A 104 -14.51 27.40 -32.03
CA GLU A 104 -14.33 28.74 -31.46
C GLU A 104 -14.62 28.77 -29.95
N PRO A 105 -13.73 29.33 -29.11
CA PRO A 105 -13.99 29.46 -27.68
C PRO A 105 -14.98 30.58 -27.38
N PHE A 106 -16.06 30.27 -26.64
CA PHE A 106 -17.00 31.29 -26.13
C PHE A 106 -16.36 32.18 -25.05
N CYS A 107 -15.30 31.69 -24.38
CA CYS A 107 -14.48 32.47 -23.45
C CYS A 107 -13.01 32.30 -23.85
N PRO A 108 -12.44 33.19 -24.68
CA PRO A 108 -11.11 32.98 -25.25
C PRO A 108 -9.98 33.09 -24.22
N PHE A 109 -10.20 33.78 -23.10
CA PHE A 109 -9.23 33.92 -22.03
C PHE A 109 -9.92 34.11 -20.67
N LEU A 110 -9.85 33.08 -19.84
CA LEU A 110 -10.14 33.04 -18.42
C LEU A 110 -8.84 32.74 -17.65
N LEU A 111 -8.55 33.51 -16.61
CA LEU A 111 -7.50 33.18 -15.65
C LEU A 111 -8.08 32.28 -14.55
N SER A 112 -7.73 31.00 -14.57
CA SER A 112 -8.14 30.03 -13.55
C SER A 112 -7.09 29.95 -12.44
N VAL A 113 -7.50 30.24 -11.21
CA VAL A 113 -6.70 30.09 -10.00
C VAL A 113 -7.18 28.86 -9.26
N GLY A 114 -6.30 27.86 -9.16
CA GLY A 114 -6.53 26.65 -8.39
C GLY A 114 -6.37 26.91 -6.90
N VAL A 115 -7.25 26.35 -6.07
CA VAL A 115 -7.14 26.36 -4.59
C VAL A 115 -7.42 24.98 -4.03
N MET A 116 -6.99 24.69 -2.80
CA MET A 116 -7.35 23.42 -2.17
C MET A 116 -8.87 23.38 -1.91
N PRO A 117 -9.52 22.21 -2.01
CA PRO A 117 -10.92 22.09 -1.62
C PRO A 117 -11.17 22.62 -0.20
N TYR A 118 -12.27 23.35 0.01
CA TYR A 118 -12.66 23.97 1.27
C TYR A 118 -11.69 25.04 1.84
N SER A 119 -10.62 25.41 1.14
CA SER A 119 -9.61 26.34 1.69
C SER A 119 -9.93 27.81 1.47
N LEU A 120 -10.85 28.14 0.56
CA LEU A 120 -11.17 29.53 0.19
C LEU A 120 -12.65 29.82 0.37
N ALA A 121 -12.97 30.80 1.24
CA ALA A 121 -14.33 31.27 1.43
C ALA A 121 -14.80 32.12 0.24
N TYR A 122 -16.09 32.01 -0.11
CA TYR A 122 -16.71 32.72 -1.25
C TYR A 122 -16.44 34.23 -1.26
N GLY A 123 -16.68 34.92 -0.14
CA GLY A 123 -16.48 36.37 -0.05
C GLY A 123 -15.02 36.80 -0.28
N VAL A 124 -14.06 35.96 0.14
CA VAL A 124 -12.63 36.19 -0.10
C VAL A 124 -12.30 35.96 -1.58
N ALA A 125 -12.87 34.93 -2.21
CA ALA A 125 -12.71 34.67 -3.64
C ALA A 125 -13.23 35.84 -4.50
N VAL A 126 -14.37 36.43 -4.15
CA VAL A 126 -14.94 37.61 -4.83
C VAL A 126 -13.99 38.80 -4.73
N ALA A 127 -13.49 39.12 -3.53
CA ALA A 127 -12.58 40.23 -3.31
C ALA A 127 -11.25 40.03 -4.04
N ALA A 128 -10.66 38.83 -3.93
CA ALA A 128 -9.42 38.47 -4.60
C ALA A 128 -9.56 38.55 -6.13
N ALA A 129 -10.67 38.06 -6.69
CA ALA A 129 -10.94 38.15 -8.12
C ALA A 129 -10.98 39.62 -8.60
N ALA A 130 -11.61 40.51 -7.83
CA ALA A 130 -11.65 41.94 -8.16
C ALA A 130 -10.25 42.56 -8.21
N SER A 131 -9.39 42.28 -7.22
CA SER A 131 -8.00 42.76 -7.20
C SER A 131 -7.17 42.19 -8.34
N VAL A 132 -7.32 40.90 -8.67
CA VAL A 132 -6.63 40.29 -9.81
C VAL A 132 -7.10 40.90 -11.14
N LYS A 133 -8.39 41.19 -11.29
CA LYS A 133 -8.91 41.89 -12.48
C LYS A 133 -8.34 43.29 -12.66
N GLU A 134 -8.09 44.03 -11.58
CA GLU A 134 -7.44 45.35 -11.66
C GLU A 134 -6.00 45.26 -12.18
N ILE A 135 -5.25 44.25 -11.74
CA ILE A 135 -3.89 43.98 -12.23
C ILE A 135 -3.91 43.61 -13.72
N LEU A 136 -4.84 42.76 -14.13
CA LEU A 136 -5.03 42.38 -15.52
C LEU A 136 -5.41 43.60 -16.37
N ALA A 137 -6.37 44.42 -15.93
CA ALA A 137 -6.78 45.64 -16.63
C ALA A 137 -5.62 46.63 -16.81
N THR A 138 -4.85 46.89 -15.76
CA THR A 138 -3.67 47.76 -15.81
C THR A 138 -2.58 47.22 -16.74
N SER A 139 -2.59 45.90 -17.00
CA SER A 139 -1.67 45.22 -17.91
C SER A 139 -2.20 45.09 -19.34
N GLY A 140 -3.34 45.72 -19.66
CA GLY A 140 -3.98 45.70 -20.98
C GLY A 140 -4.87 44.47 -21.22
N LEU A 141 -5.33 43.81 -20.15
CA LEU A 141 -6.15 42.58 -20.16
C LEU A 141 -7.49 42.77 -19.44
N ALA A 142 -8.16 43.91 -19.68
CA ALA A 142 -9.40 44.25 -18.98
C ALA A 142 -10.56 43.30 -19.31
N GLU A 143 -10.47 42.59 -20.44
CA GLU A 143 -11.44 41.60 -20.91
C GLU A 143 -11.32 40.23 -20.23
N VAL A 144 -10.22 39.98 -19.51
CA VAL A 144 -9.94 38.67 -18.91
C VAL A 144 -10.73 38.50 -17.63
N GLU A 145 -11.50 37.41 -17.57
CA GLU A 145 -12.24 37.01 -16.39
C GLU A 145 -11.39 36.12 -15.48
N VAL A 146 -11.74 36.04 -14.19
CA VAL A 146 -11.00 35.29 -13.16
C VAL A 146 -11.93 34.28 -12.51
N ALA A 147 -11.44 33.05 -12.35
CA ALA A 147 -12.15 31.99 -11.65
C ALA A 147 -11.28 31.38 -10.56
N PHE A 148 -11.87 31.14 -9.38
CA PHE A 148 -11.28 30.31 -8.32
C PHE A 148 -11.93 28.93 -8.37
N VAL A 149 -11.10 27.90 -8.52
CA VAL A 149 -11.54 26.52 -8.72
C VAL A 149 -10.79 25.61 -7.76
N GLU A 150 -11.50 24.73 -7.08
CA GLU A 150 -10.91 23.71 -6.23
C GLU A 150 -10.11 22.72 -7.11
N MET A 151 -8.78 22.78 -7.02
CA MET A 151 -7.85 21.99 -7.82
C MET A 151 -6.64 21.57 -6.99
N VAL A 152 -6.35 20.27 -6.97
CA VAL A 152 -5.15 19.72 -6.31
C VAL A 152 -4.08 19.43 -7.35
N VAL A 153 -2.90 20.01 -7.19
CA VAL A 153 -1.73 19.68 -8.03
C VAL A 153 -1.29 18.25 -7.71
N LYS A 154 -1.57 17.32 -8.62
CA LYS A 154 -1.10 15.94 -8.54
C LYS A 154 0.26 15.86 -9.21
N HIS A 155 1.33 15.78 -8.42
CA HIS A 155 2.61 15.35 -8.95
C HIS A 155 2.52 13.86 -9.27
N SER A 156 2.77 13.47 -10.52
CA SER A 156 2.95 12.07 -10.91
C SER A 156 4.29 11.57 -10.34
N ALA A 157 4.33 11.35 -9.04
CA ALA A 157 5.45 10.74 -8.35
C ALA A 157 4.93 9.54 -7.55
N SER A 158 5.47 8.36 -7.86
CA SER A 158 5.60 7.28 -6.88
C SER A 158 6.06 7.90 -5.56
N GLY A 159 5.39 7.59 -4.45
CA GLY A 159 5.80 8.13 -3.15
C GLY A 159 7.15 7.59 -2.71
N PRO A 160 7.56 7.81 -1.44
CA PRO A 160 8.92 7.51 -1.02
C PRO A 160 9.29 6.04 -1.19
N ARG A 161 10.59 5.78 -1.40
CA ARG A 161 11.15 4.43 -1.54
C ARG A 161 10.72 3.50 -0.42
N LEU A 162 10.67 2.20 -0.65
CA LEU A 162 10.55 1.25 0.45
C LEU A 162 11.68 1.48 1.44
N LEU A 163 11.34 1.50 2.73
CA LEU A 163 12.31 1.78 3.76
C LEU A 163 13.31 0.61 3.87
N PRO A 164 14.59 0.87 4.16
CA PRO A 164 15.45 -0.18 4.70
C PRO A 164 14.98 -0.57 6.10
N LEU A 165 15.25 -1.80 6.52
CA LEU A 165 14.94 -2.28 7.86
C LEU A 165 16.21 -2.83 8.49
N ASP A 166 16.75 -2.14 9.47
CA ASP A 166 17.85 -2.59 10.31
C ASP A 166 17.35 -2.61 11.76
N PRO A 167 16.89 -3.76 12.27
CA PRO A 167 16.32 -3.84 13.61
C PRO A 167 17.27 -3.50 14.76
N VAL A 168 18.58 -3.41 14.50
CA VAL A 168 19.58 -2.99 15.49
C VAL A 168 19.61 -1.47 15.62
N LEU A 169 19.44 -0.75 14.49
CA LEU A 169 19.54 0.71 14.44
C LEU A 169 18.17 1.41 14.45
N ASP A 170 17.15 0.75 13.91
CA ASP A 170 15.82 1.31 13.79
C ASP A 170 15.20 1.44 15.18
N ALA A 171 14.64 2.62 15.44
CA ALA A 171 13.89 2.86 16.66
C ALA A 171 12.71 1.88 16.76
N VAL A 172 11.82 1.88 15.75
CA VAL A 172 10.51 1.22 15.76
C VAL A 172 10.39 0.09 14.70
N PRO A 173 11.28 -0.91 14.69
CA PRO A 173 11.38 -1.89 13.59
C PRO A 173 10.10 -2.69 13.37
N GLU A 174 9.33 -2.96 14.44
CA GLU A 174 8.08 -3.71 14.37
C GLU A 174 6.96 -3.00 13.62
N TYR A 175 6.99 -1.66 13.56
CA TYR A 175 6.09 -0.83 12.77
C TYR A 175 6.69 -0.48 11.41
N ARG A 176 8.00 -0.26 11.37
CA ARG A 176 8.75 0.09 10.17
C ARG A 176 8.71 -1.01 9.11
N LYS A 177 8.74 -2.29 9.51
CA LYS A 177 8.71 -3.44 8.61
C LYS A 177 7.58 -3.38 7.57
N HIS A 178 6.43 -2.82 7.94
CA HIS A 178 5.26 -2.73 7.05
C HIS A 178 5.50 -1.83 5.84
N PHE A 179 6.42 -0.89 5.96
CA PHE A 179 6.80 0.08 4.94
C PHE A 179 8.16 -0.23 4.32
N SER A 180 8.77 -1.37 4.68
CA SER A 180 10.11 -1.75 4.26
C SER A 180 10.09 -2.80 3.13
N SER A 181 11.28 -3.13 2.64
CA SER A 181 11.47 -4.24 1.69
C SER A 181 11.70 -5.60 2.36
N ALA A 182 11.47 -5.73 3.66
CA ALA A 182 11.56 -7.04 4.32
C ALA A 182 10.46 -7.98 3.78
N LEU A 183 10.75 -9.29 3.77
CA LEU A 183 9.76 -10.29 3.37
C LEU A 183 8.55 -10.25 4.31
N GLY A 184 7.36 -10.37 3.74
CA GLY A 184 6.10 -10.04 4.42
C GLY A 184 5.51 -8.68 4.02
N LEU A 185 6.09 -8.00 3.01
CA LEU A 185 5.57 -6.75 2.45
C LEU A 185 4.10 -6.94 2.00
N PRO A 186 3.13 -6.26 2.65
CA PRO A 186 1.74 -6.30 2.19
C PRO A 186 1.62 -5.57 0.86
N ILE A 187 0.85 -6.09 -0.08
CA ILE A 187 0.67 -5.53 -1.42
C ILE A 187 -0.78 -5.64 -1.89
N ALA A 188 -1.16 -4.81 -2.88
CA ALA A 188 -2.45 -4.90 -3.57
C ALA A 188 -2.37 -4.29 -4.97
N PRO A 189 -3.30 -4.60 -5.90
CA PRO A 189 -3.47 -3.84 -7.13
C PRO A 189 -3.84 -2.38 -6.86
N LEU A 190 -3.29 -1.44 -7.63
CA LEU A 190 -3.62 -0.01 -7.49
C LEU A 190 -5.10 0.27 -7.80
N ASP A 191 -5.65 -0.39 -8.82
CA ASP A 191 -7.03 -0.20 -9.27
C ASP A 191 -8.04 -0.71 -8.23
N THR A 192 -7.64 -1.71 -7.41
CA THR A 192 -8.49 -2.35 -6.40
C THR A 192 -7.69 -2.64 -5.11
N PRO A 193 -7.30 -1.58 -4.36
CA PRO A 193 -6.34 -1.68 -3.26
C PRO A 193 -6.86 -2.45 -2.04
N TYR A 194 -8.14 -2.83 -2.04
CA TYR A 194 -8.78 -3.64 -1.02
C TYR A 194 -8.64 -5.16 -1.24
N TYR A 195 -8.16 -5.62 -2.42
CA TYR A 195 -7.73 -7.01 -2.60
C TYR A 195 -6.27 -7.16 -2.19
N GLU A 196 -6.06 -7.54 -0.94
CA GLU A 196 -4.74 -7.54 -0.31
C GLU A 196 -4.09 -8.93 -0.35
N GLY A 197 -2.77 -8.91 -0.45
CA GLY A 197 -1.92 -10.08 -0.29
C GLY A 197 -0.54 -9.66 0.20
N THR A 198 0.42 -10.56 0.05
CA THR A 198 1.79 -10.41 0.54
C THR A 198 2.80 -10.78 -0.54
N GLY A 199 3.91 -10.04 -0.59
CA GLY A 199 5.07 -10.37 -1.40
C GLY A 199 5.88 -11.52 -0.80
N ALA A 200 6.22 -12.51 -1.63
CA ALA A 200 6.89 -13.75 -1.24
C ALA A 200 8.41 -13.61 -1.19
N LEU A 201 9.02 -13.35 -2.35
CA LEU A 201 10.46 -13.44 -2.60
C LEU A 201 10.86 -12.49 -3.72
N TYR A 202 12.04 -11.89 -3.59
CA TYR A 202 12.68 -11.08 -4.61
C TYR A 202 13.58 -11.92 -5.51
N PHE A 203 13.48 -11.69 -6.81
CA PHE A 203 14.25 -12.34 -7.86
C PHE A 203 14.98 -11.29 -8.71
N ARG A 204 16.15 -11.67 -9.21
CA ARG A 204 16.72 -11.07 -10.43
C ARG A 204 16.26 -11.92 -11.60
N LEU A 205 15.81 -11.29 -12.68
CA LEU A 205 15.29 -12.01 -13.85
C LEU A 205 16.40 -12.46 -14.82
N ASN A 206 17.56 -11.82 -14.75
CA ASN A 206 18.81 -12.21 -15.41
C ASN A 206 19.98 -11.46 -14.74
N ASN A 207 21.22 -11.85 -15.08
CA ASN A 207 22.45 -11.24 -14.54
C ASN A 207 22.83 -9.89 -15.18
N GLN A 208 22.14 -9.47 -16.25
CA GLN A 208 22.54 -8.31 -17.05
C GLN A 208 21.78 -7.04 -16.68
N THR A 209 20.59 -7.19 -16.10
CA THR A 209 19.70 -6.08 -15.73
C THR A 209 19.72 -5.83 -14.23
N LYS A 210 19.45 -4.57 -13.87
CA LYS A 210 19.25 -4.21 -12.46
C LYS A 210 17.83 -4.52 -11.96
N ASP A 211 16.99 -5.11 -12.80
CA ASP A 211 15.57 -5.30 -12.51
C ASP A 211 15.36 -6.35 -11.40
N ILE A 212 14.54 -5.98 -10.42
CA ILE A 212 14.11 -6.84 -9.33
C ILE A 212 12.63 -7.15 -9.53
N ALA A 213 12.28 -8.42 -9.43
CA ALA A 213 10.91 -8.88 -9.46
C ALA A 213 10.50 -9.44 -8.09
N LEU A 214 9.30 -9.11 -7.63
CA LEU A 214 8.68 -9.66 -6.43
C LEU A 214 7.67 -10.75 -6.82
N LEU A 215 7.86 -11.95 -6.28
CA LEU A 215 6.94 -13.07 -6.38
C LEU A 215 5.74 -12.86 -5.45
N THR A 216 4.54 -13.24 -5.88
CA THR A 216 3.32 -13.34 -5.07
C THR A 216 2.33 -14.31 -5.73
N CYS A 217 1.11 -14.45 -5.20
CA CYS A 217 0.04 -15.23 -5.83
C CYS A 217 -0.55 -14.50 -7.05
N ALA A 218 -1.02 -15.26 -8.05
CA ALA A 218 -1.74 -14.69 -9.19
C ALA A 218 -3.03 -14.02 -8.74
N HIS A 219 -3.78 -14.63 -7.81
CA HIS A 219 -5.01 -14.03 -7.27
C HIS A 219 -4.79 -12.74 -6.46
N VAL A 220 -3.56 -12.45 -6.03
CA VAL A 220 -3.19 -11.18 -5.37
C VAL A 220 -2.92 -10.11 -6.41
N ALA A 221 -2.11 -10.43 -7.44
CA ALA A 221 -1.78 -9.50 -8.51
C ALA A 221 -2.98 -9.22 -9.44
N ARG A 222 -3.86 -10.22 -9.61
CA ARG A 222 -5.05 -10.21 -10.45
C ARG A 222 -6.21 -10.92 -9.74
N PRO A 223 -6.96 -10.21 -8.88
CA PRO A 223 -8.08 -10.77 -8.15
C PRO A 223 -9.13 -11.38 -9.07
N PRO A 224 -9.59 -12.62 -8.84
CA PRO A 224 -10.58 -13.28 -9.69
C PRO A 224 -11.86 -12.46 -9.93
N PRO A 225 -12.43 -11.73 -8.95
CA PRO A 225 -13.60 -10.88 -9.20
C PRO A 225 -13.37 -9.79 -10.27
N GLU A 226 -12.15 -9.25 -10.35
CA GLU A 226 -11.76 -8.21 -11.33
C GLU A 226 -11.30 -8.81 -12.67
N PHE A 227 -10.90 -10.08 -12.66
CA PHE A 227 -10.41 -10.81 -13.82
C PHE A 227 -11.12 -12.17 -13.96
N PRO A 228 -12.45 -12.17 -14.20
CA PRO A 228 -13.28 -13.37 -14.13
C PRO A 228 -13.09 -14.34 -15.30
N ASP A 229 -12.27 -14.00 -16.29
CA ASP A 229 -11.90 -14.91 -17.37
C ASP A 229 -10.72 -15.83 -17.01
N ASN A 230 -10.10 -15.61 -15.84
CA ASN A 230 -8.93 -16.32 -15.34
C ASN A 230 -7.80 -16.44 -16.39
N LYS A 231 -7.69 -15.45 -17.30
CA LYS A 231 -6.61 -15.46 -18.28
C LYS A 231 -5.36 -14.90 -17.61
N GLY A 232 -4.28 -15.67 -17.61
CA GLY A 232 -2.97 -15.17 -17.24
C GLY A 232 -2.53 -13.97 -18.08
N MET A 233 -1.48 -13.27 -17.66
CA MET A 233 -0.86 -12.20 -18.45
C MET A 233 0.66 -12.30 -18.44
N THR A 234 1.28 -11.77 -19.48
CA THR A 234 2.70 -11.45 -19.50
C THR A 234 2.86 -10.11 -20.19
N ARG A 235 3.55 -9.18 -19.55
CA ARG A 235 3.93 -7.93 -20.16
C ARG A 235 5.14 -8.16 -21.06
N THR A 236 4.97 -7.98 -22.37
CA THR A 236 6.01 -8.27 -23.37
C THR A 236 6.54 -7.02 -24.08
N LYS A 237 5.84 -5.90 -23.98
CA LYS A 237 6.19 -4.64 -24.66
C LYS A 237 6.06 -3.46 -23.71
N ASN A 238 6.91 -2.45 -23.91
CA ASN A 238 6.87 -1.25 -23.07
C ASN A 238 5.61 -0.39 -23.24
N SER A 239 4.98 -0.45 -24.41
CA SER A 239 3.74 0.27 -24.72
C SER A 239 2.48 -0.33 -24.08
N GLN A 240 2.54 -1.56 -23.53
CA GLN A 240 1.41 -2.15 -22.84
C GLN A 240 1.13 -1.38 -21.53
N PRO A 241 -0.13 -1.04 -21.24
CA PRO A 241 -0.51 -0.41 -19.97
C PRO A 241 0.02 -1.21 -18.78
N LYS A 242 0.60 -0.49 -17.82
CA LYS A 242 1.09 -1.10 -16.57
C LYS A 242 -0.10 -1.38 -15.65
N LYS A 243 -0.17 -2.60 -15.13
CA LYS A 243 -1.04 -2.94 -14.00
C LYS A 243 -0.25 -2.73 -12.72
N PHE A 244 -0.42 -1.56 -12.11
CA PHE A 244 0.38 -1.14 -10.97
C PHE A 244 0.02 -1.89 -9.70
N ILE A 245 1.04 -2.15 -8.87
CA ILE A 245 0.91 -2.73 -7.54
C ILE A 245 1.38 -1.70 -6.52
N VAL A 246 0.64 -1.59 -5.42
CA VAL A 246 0.95 -0.74 -4.28
C VAL A 246 1.46 -1.59 -3.12
N ALA A 247 2.41 -1.06 -2.35
CA ALA A 247 2.67 -1.54 -1.00
C ALA A 247 1.49 -1.14 -0.10
N LEU A 248 1.14 -1.98 0.85
CA LEU A 248 0.16 -1.72 1.91
C LEU A 248 -1.30 -1.45 1.49
N GLY A 249 -1.89 -2.13 0.50
CA GLY A 249 -3.36 -2.17 0.26
C GLY A 249 -4.22 -0.96 0.71
N SER A 250 -5.42 -1.15 1.24
CA SER A 250 -6.18 -0.09 1.93
C SER A 250 -6.34 -0.45 3.41
N GLY A 251 -6.71 -1.71 3.66
CA GLY A 251 -6.77 -2.26 5.01
C GLY A 251 -5.39 -2.39 5.65
N GLY A 252 -4.38 -2.84 4.91
CA GLY A 252 -3.01 -2.99 5.39
C GLY A 252 -2.40 -1.68 5.87
N TYR A 253 -2.53 -0.61 5.08
CA TYR A 253 -2.12 0.73 5.47
C TYR A 253 -2.85 1.22 6.72
N ASN A 254 -4.19 1.12 6.75
CA ASN A 254 -5.00 1.54 7.89
C ASN A 254 -4.64 0.77 9.16
N ARG A 255 -4.42 -0.56 9.07
CA ARG A 255 -3.97 -1.39 10.21
C ARG A 255 -2.58 -0.98 10.69
N ALA A 256 -1.64 -0.72 9.79
CA ALA A 256 -0.28 -0.32 10.15
C ALA A 256 -0.26 1.04 10.89
N VAL A 257 -0.99 2.03 10.38
CA VAL A 257 -1.11 3.36 10.99
C VAL A 257 -1.86 3.29 12.32
N ALA A 258 -2.98 2.56 12.37
CA ALA A 258 -3.75 2.38 13.60
C ALA A 258 -2.95 1.62 14.68
N GLY A 259 -2.10 0.67 14.28
CA GLY A 259 -1.19 -0.03 15.18
C GLY A 259 -0.23 0.91 15.90
N ILE A 260 0.36 1.86 15.17
CA ILE A 260 1.25 2.88 15.76
C ILE A 260 0.49 3.73 16.78
N MET A 261 -0.69 4.23 16.40
CA MET A 261 -1.52 5.06 17.29
C MET A 261 -2.00 4.31 18.53
N THR A 262 -2.30 3.01 18.39
CA THR A 262 -2.71 2.16 19.52
C THR A 262 -1.58 2.03 20.54
N GLU A 263 -0.33 1.84 20.10
CA GLU A 263 0.82 1.75 21.00
C GLU A 263 1.14 3.08 21.66
N ILE A 264 1.06 4.20 20.92
CA ILE A 264 1.19 5.54 21.50
C ILE A 264 0.17 5.71 22.64
N ALA A 265 -1.10 5.42 22.39
CA ALA A 265 -2.16 5.56 23.38
C ALA A 265 -1.95 4.64 24.60
N LYS A 266 -1.40 3.45 24.41
CA LYS A 266 -1.04 2.54 25.50
C LYS A 266 0.09 3.11 26.35
N LEU A 267 1.20 3.52 25.73
CA LEU A 267 2.34 4.10 26.44
C LEU A 267 1.97 5.38 27.19
N THR A 268 1.07 6.20 26.65
CA THR A 268 0.55 7.39 27.37
C THR A 268 -0.18 6.99 28.66
N ARG A 269 -1.02 5.94 28.63
CA ARG A 269 -1.69 5.43 29.83
C ARG A 269 -0.69 4.87 30.85
N ASP A 270 0.31 4.13 30.40
CA ASP A 270 1.34 3.55 31.26
C ASP A 270 2.15 4.66 31.95
N ILE A 271 2.52 5.72 31.22
CA ILE A 271 3.21 6.91 31.78
C ILE A 271 2.35 7.58 32.86
N ASP A 272 1.06 7.78 32.62
CA ASP A 272 0.14 8.38 33.59
C ASP A 272 0.03 7.53 34.86
N GLU A 273 0.00 6.21 34.73
CA GLU A 273 0.03 5.28 35.86
C GLU A 273 1.34 5.40 36.65
N TRP A 274 2.49 5.35 35.98
CA TRP A 274 3.80 5.44 36.64
C TRP A 274 4.01 6.78 37.34
N ARG A 275 3.52 7.90 36.77
CA ARG A 275 3.54 9.22 37.42
C ARG A 275 2.71 9.24 38.70
N ARG A 276 1.50 8.67 38.70
CA ARG A 276 0.70 8.53 39.94
C ARG A 276 1.38 7.64 40.98
N LEU A 277 2.08 6.59 40.57
CA LEU A 277 2.87 5.76 41.48
C LEU A 277 4.06 6.52 42.06
N LEU A 278 4.74 7.34 41.26
CA LEU A 278 5.80 8.24 41.73
C LEU A 278 5.30 9.22 42.80
N ASP A 279 4.08 9.75 42.69
CA ASP A 279 3.53 10.64 43.72
C ASP A 279 3.23 9.92 45.04
N ARG A 280 2.93 8.61 44.98
CA ARG A 280 2.57 7.79 46.14
C ARG A 280 3.77 7.18 46.87
N ILE A 281 4.87 6.92 46.16
CA ILE A 281 6.06 6.28 46.75
C ILE A 281 6.86 7.30 47.56
N PRO A 282 7.13 7.08 48.86
CA PRO A 282 7.90 8.02 49.68
C PRO A 282 9.30 8.27 49.10
N ALA A 283 9.82 9.49 49.28
CA ALA A 283 11.16 9.88 48.81
C ALA A 283 12.29 8.99 49.38
N ALA A 284 12.08 8.40 50.56
CA ALA A 284 13.01 7.46 51.18
C ALA A 284 13.24 6.18 50.34
N ASN A 285 12.30 5.82 49.45
CA ASN A 285 12.43 4.67 48.56
C ASN A 285 13.01 5.09 47.19
N ALA A 286 14.22 5.66 47.22
CA ALA A 286 14.85 6.29 46.07
C ALA A 286 15.07 5.33 44.88
N ALA A 287 15.46 4.08 45.15
CA ALA A 287 15.69 3.08 44.10
C ALA A 287 14.43 2.82 43.26
N LYS A 288 13.28 2.61 43.92
CA LYS A 288 12.02 2.35 43.21
C LYS A 288 11.53 3.56 42.42
N ARG A 289 11.72 4.77 42.96
CA ARG A 289 11.41 6.01 42.24
C ARG A 289 12.29 6.15 41.01
N GLN A 290 13.59 5.86 41.11
CA GLN A 290 14.52 5.91 39.98
C GLN A 290 14.13 4.93 38.86
N GLU A 291 13.76 3.68 39.20
CA GLU A 291 13.27 2.70 38.21
C GLU A 291 12.06 3.24 37.44
N LEU A 292 11.06 3.79 38.13
CA LEU A 292 9.86 4.33 37.48
C LEU A 292 10.17 5.56 36.63
N THR A 293 11.06 6.45 37.06
CA THR A 293 11.52 7.58 36.25
C THR A 293 12.16 7.09 34.95
N VAL A 294 13.01 6.07 35.01
CA VAL A 294 13.63 5.47 33.81
C VAL A 294 12.58 4.88 32.86
N GLU A 295 11.55 4.20 33.36
CA GLU A 295 10.46 3.68 32.52
C GLU A 295 9.62 4.80 31.89
N VAL A 296 9.32 5.87 32.63
CA VAL A 296 8.64 7.06 32.10
C VAL A 296 9.46 7.72 30.98
N ASP A 297 10.76 7.91 31.18
CA ASP A 297 11.65 8.51 30.18
C ASP A 297 11.76 7.62 28.94
N ARG A 298 11.89 6.30 29.12
CA ARG A 298 11.92 5.33 28.02
C ARG A 298 10.64 5.36 27.20
N ALA A 299 9.47 5.31 27.84
CA ALA A 299 8.19 5.34 27.14
C ALA A 299 7.94 6.69 26.46
N THR A 300 8.36 7.80 27.08
CA THR A 300 8.25 9.14 26.47
C THR A 300 9.09 9.23 25.19
N ASN A 301 10.34 8.77 25.24
CA ASN A 301 11.20 8.70 24.05
C ASN A 301 10.60 7.79 22.97
N ARG A 302 10.01 6.66 23.37
CA ARG A 302 9.34 5.74 22.46
C ARG A 302 8.14 6.38 21.76
N ILE A 303 7.30 7.12 22.49
CA ILE A 303 6.17 7.86 21.91
C ILE A 303 6.67 8.85 20.85
N ASN A 304 7.72 9.62 21.15
CA ASN A 304 8.26 10.59 20.19
C ASN A 304 8.73 9.92 18.89
N GLN A 305 9.41 8.77 18.99
CA GLN A 305 9.84 8.00 17.81
C GLN A 305 8.65 7.45 17.00
N LEU A 306 7.60 6.97 17.68
CA LEU A 306 6.39 6.47 17.04
C LEU A 306 5.61 7.60 16.36
N ASP A 307 5.51 8.78 16.99
CA ASP A 307 4.82 9.95 16.46
C ASP A 307 5.52 10.54 15.22
N GLU A 308 6.86 10.62 15.27
CA GLU A 308 7.67 10.99 14.11
C GLU A 308 7.46 10.01 12.95
N PHE A 309 7.51 8.70 13.24
CA PHE A 309 7.29 7.66 12.23
C PHE A 309 5.86 7.69 11.66
N HIS A 310 4.86 7.89 12.51
CA HIS A 310 3.45 8.05 12.13
C HIS A 310 3.27 9.25 11.21
N THR A 311 3.85 10.40 11.56
CA THR A 311 3.81 11.62 10.77
C THR A 311 4.42 11.41 9.39
N ALA A 312 5.58 10.75 9.31
CA ALA A 312 6.21 10.41 8.03
C ALA A 312 5.36 9.46 7.19
N ALA A 313 4.77 8.42 7.79
CA ALA A 313 3.92 7.46 7.11
C ALA A 313 2.65 8.13 6.55
N THR A 314 1.98 8.96 7.35
CA THR A 314 0.73 9.63 6.96
C THR A 314 0.94 10.76 5.95
N LYS A 315 2.03 11.52 6.06
CA LYS A 315 2.33 12.64 5.16
C LYS A 315 2.67 12.18 3.74
N PHE A 316 3.40 11.07 3.60
CA PHE A 316 3.97 10.70 2.31
C PHE A 316 3.40 9.41 1.71
N ARG A 317 2.50 8.70 2.40
CA ARG A 317 1.97 7.40 1.96
C ARG A 317 0.46 7.21 2.15
N SER A 318 -0.27 8.29 2.41
CA SER A 318 -1.70 8.26 2.69
C SER A 318 -2.54 7.70 1.55
N THR A 319 -2.22 8.03 0.29
CA THR A 319 -2.97 7.55 -0.87
C THR A 319 -2.32 6.32 -1.50
N PRO A 320 -3.09 5.41 -2.14
CA PRO A 320 -2.54 4.26 -2.85
C PRO A 320 -1.48 4.61 -3.89
N GLU A 321 -1.65 5.71 -4.63
CA GLU A 321 -0.71 6.14 -5.68
C GLU A 321 0.68 6.42 -5.12
N LEU A 322 0.75 7.04 -3.93
CA LEU A 322 1.99 7.29 -3.19
C LEU A 322 2.65 6.02 -2.65
N ARG A 323 1.99 4.87 -2.76
CA ARG A 323 2.53 3.57 -2.35
C ARG A 323 2.81 2.65 -3.52
N THR A 324 2.71 3.12 -4.74
CA THR A 324 3.03 2.34 -5.94
C THR A 324 4.47 1.85 -5.90
N VAL A 325 4.68 0.53 -5.92
CA VAL A 325 6.01 -0.10 -5.86
C VAL A 325 6.48 -0.66 -7.20
N GLY A 326 5.57 -0.95 -8.11
CA GLY A 326 5.89 -1.63 -9.36
C GLY A 326 4.67 -1.98 -10.18
N TRP A 327 4.82 -2.94 -11.09
CA TRP A 327 3.74 -3.40 -11.96
C TRP A 327 3.82 -4.90 -12.24
N VAL A 328 2.67 -5.51 -12.53
CA VAL A 328 2.59 -6.94 -12.89
C VAL A 328 3.39 -7.18 -14.18
N LEU A 329 4.44 -7.99 -14.07
CA LEU A 329 5.24 -8.48 -15.20
C LEU A 329 4.64 -9.76 -15.76
N HIS A 330 4.24 -10.66 -14.88
CA HIS A 330 3.62 -11.93 -15.21
C HIS A 330 2.60 -12.32 -14.15
N SER A 331 1.52 -12.98 -14.57
CA SER A 331 0.58 -13.66 -13.68
C SER A 331 0.08 -14.90 -14.42
N SER A 332 0.19 -16.06 -13.78
CA SER A 332 -0.35 -17.31 -14.31
C SER A 332 -1.88 -17.28 -14.28
N PRO A 333 -2.58 -18.04 -15.14
CA PRO A 333 -3.94 -18.45 -14.81
C PRO A 333 -3.91 -19.28 -13.51
N ILE A 334 -5.00 -19.25 -12.74
CA ILE A 334 -5.16 -20.08 -11.54
C ILE A 334 -5.65 -21.46 -11.99
N GLN A 335 -4.78 -22.44 -11.95
CA GLN A 335 -5.03 -23.79 -12.45
C GLN A 335 -4.21 -24.85 -11.71
N VAL A 336 -4.41 -26.13 -12.03
CA VAL A 336 -3.57 -27.24 -11.55
C VAL A 336 -2.73 -27.77 -12.70
N SER A 337 -1.43 -27.98 -12.46
CA SER A 337 -0.55 -28.57 -13.48
C SER A 337 -0.36 -30.06 -13.28
N GLY A 338 -0.32 -30.81 -14.39
CA GLY A 338 0.01 -32.24 -14.41
C GLY A 338 -1.15 -33.15 -14.03
N ALA A 339 -1.34 -34.22 -14.80
CA ALA A 339 -2.34 -35.26 -14.55
C ALA A 339 -1.70 -36.46 -13.83
N PRO A 340 -2.44 -37.20 -12.97
CA PRO A 340 -3.84 -36.97 -12.61
C PRO A 340 -4.07 -35.98 -11.46
N LEU A 341 -3.04 -35.68 -10.65
CA LEU A 341 -3.11 -34.75 -9.52
C LEU A 341 -1.77 -34.02 -9.37
N GLY A 342 -1.78 -32.69 -9.34
CA GLY A 342 -0.56 -31.89 -9.18
C GLY A 342 -0.81 -30.61 -8.37
N TYR A 343 0.19 -29.75 -8.25
CA TYR A 343 0.12 -28.59 -7.38
C TYR A 343 -0.62 -27.41 -8.03
N THR A 344 -1.18 -26.54 -7.18
CA THR A 344 -1.78 -25.28 -7.63
C THR A 344 -0.74 -24.39 -8.29
N GLU A 345 -1.03 -23.97 -9.52
CA GLU A 345 -0.35 -22.90 -10.23
C GLU A 345 -1.10 -21.59 -10.01
N ASP A 346 -0.61 -20.80 -9.05
CA ASP A 346 -1.19 -19.52 -8.65
C ASP A 346 -0.04 -18.58 -8.26
N TRP A 347 0.63 -18.02 -9.26
CA TRP A 347 1.81 -17.18 -9.03
C TRP A 347 1.89 -16.01 -10.02
N ALA A 348 2.49 -14.93 -9.55
CA ALA A 348 2.74 -13.73 -10.31
C ALA A 348 4.12 -13.15 -9.96
N LEU A 349 4.70 -12.44 -10.93
CA LEU A 349 5.90 -11.63 -10.74
C LEU A 349 5.54 -10.16 -10.97
N ILE A 350 5.93 -9.33 -10.02
CA ILE A 350 5.77 -7.89 -10.04
C ILE A 350 7.15 -7.29 -10.28
N GLN A 351 7.36 -6.61 -11.39
CA GLN A 351 8.59 -5.85 -11.60
C GLN A 351 8.54 -4.60 -10.72
N LEU A 352 9.51 -4.48 -9.80
CA LEU A 352 9.64 -3.30 -8.97
C LEU A 352 10.13 -2.12 -9.80
N ASP A 353 9.62 -0.93 -9.50
CA ASP A 353 10.20 0.29 -10.04
C ASP A 353 11.58 0.49 -9.38
N PRO A 354 12.67 0.62 -10.15
CA PRO A 354 14.00 0.85 -9.59
C PRO A 354 14.07 2.07 -8.67
N LYS A 355 13.19 3.06 -8.85
CA LYS A 355 13.12 4.23 -7.96
C LYS A 355 12.67 3.90 -6.55
N MET A 356 12.01 2.77 -6.34
CA MET A 356 11.43 2.35 -5.06
C MET A 356 12.40 1.55 -4.20
N ILE A 357 13.55 1.18 -4.74
CA ILE A 357 14.58 0.39 -4.06
C ILE A 357 15.88 1.20 -4.05
N GLU A 358 16.50 1.31 -2.88
CA GLU A 358 17.88 1.78 -2.75
C GLU A 358 18.79 0.54 -2.75
N GLU A 359 19.63 0.37 -3.77
CA GLU A 359 20.39 -0.87 -3.98
C GLU A 359 21.39 -1.13 -2.84
N GLU A 360 21.94 -0.07 -2.24
CA GLU A 360 22.91 -0.15 -1.14
C GLU A 360 22.29 -0.60 0.19
N THR A 361 21.00 -0.37 0.39
CA THR A 361 20.30 -0.68 1.66
C THR A 361 19.24 -1.78 1.51
N PHE A 362 19.07 -2.29 0.29
CA PHE A 362 18.14 -3.36 0.00
C PHE A 362 18.65 -4.70 0.52
N MET A 363 18.05 -5.16 1.61
CA MET A 363 18.43 -6.40 2.27
C MET A 363 17.95 -7.66 1.57
N GLY A 364 17.17 -7.57 0.50
CA GLY A 364 16.67 -8.74 -0.24
C GLY A 364 15.81 -9.69 0.60
N ASN A 365 16.05 -10.99 0.43
CA ASN A 365 15.16 -12.05 0.91
C ASN A 365 15.33 -12.37 2.41
N LYS A 366 15.10 -11.40 3.30
CA LYS A 366 15.14 -11.59 4.76
C LYS A 366 13.76 -11.41 5.40
N ILE A 367 13.40 -12.34 6.29
CA ILE A 367 12.19 -12.29 7.11
C ILE A 367 12.51 -11.68 8.46
N TYR A 368 11.81 -10.62 8.83
CA TYR A 368 11.89 -10.05 10.18
C TYR A 368 10.91 -10.77 11.13
N PHE A 369 11.41 -11.26 12.27
CA PHE A 369 10.60 -11.95 13.28
C PHE A 369 10.45 -11.20 14.62
N GLY A 370 11.15 -10.07 14.77
CA GLY A 370 11.22 -9.33 16.02
C GLY A 370 9.95 -8.57 16.41
N ASP A 371 8.90 -8.65 15.60
CA ASP A 371 7.60 -8.02 15.85
C ASP A 371 6.74 -8.76 16.88
N LYS A 372 6.92 -10.07 17.00
CA LYS A 372 6.15 -10.92 17.92
C LYS A 372 7.01 -11.77 18.83
N PHE A 373 8.25 -12.03 18.44
CA PHE A 373 9.13 -12.94 19.16
C PHE A 373 10.40 -12.23 19.60
N THR A 374 10.77 -12.41 20.86
CA THR A 374 12.15 -12.19 21.29
C THR A 374 13.05 -13.30 20.71
N SER A 375 14.37 -13.10 20.73
CA SER A 375 15.31 -14.17 20.35
C SER A 375 15.17 -15.41 21.24
N GLY A 376 14.74 -15.24 22.50
CA GLY A 376 14.44 -16.35 23.40
C GLY A 376 13.18 -17.12 23.00
N ASP A 377 12.08 -16.40 22.72
CA ASP A 377 10.83 -17.03 22.24
C ASP A 377 11.06 -17.78 20.93
N PHE A 378 11.83 -17.17 20.02
CA PHE A 378 12.16 -17.78 18.74
C PHE A 378 12.98 -19.07 18.91
N ALA A 379 13.98 -19.05 19.79
CA ALA A 379 14.76 -20.24 20.11
C ALA A 379 13.89 -21.36 20.69
N GLU A 380 13.00 -21.04 21.63
CA GLU A 380 12.10 -22.01 22.27
C GLU A 380 11.13 -22.63 21.26
N LEU A 381 10.56 -21.83 20.36
CA LEU A 381 9.59 -22.29 19.37
C LEU A 381 10.24 -23.06 18.21
N MET A 382 11.39 -22.62 17.71
CA MET A 382 12.02 -23.22 16.54
C MET A 382 12.98 -24.37 16.87
N TYR A 383 13.44 -24.45 18.13
CA TYR A 383 14.35 -25.49 18.64
C TYR A 383 13.83 -26.10 19.95
N PRO A 384 12.62 -26.70 19.92
CA PRO A 384 11.96 -27.17 21.14
C PRO A 384 12.70 -28.35 21.78
N HIS A 385 13.29 -29.24 20.98
CA HIS A 385 14.05 -30.40 21.46
C HIS A 385 15.48 -30.02 21.84
N HIS A 386 15.99 -30.55 22.95
CA HIS A 386 17.29 -30.19 23.50
C HIS A 386 18.47 -30.56 22.58
N GLU A 387 18.41 -31.69 21.87
CA GLU A 387 19.44 -32.10 20.89
C GLU A 387 19.56 -31.11 19.73
N ASP A 388 18.44 -30.50 19.34
CA ASP A 388 18.40 -29.52 18.24
C ASP A 388 18.98 -28.15 18.65
N ARG A 389 18.98 -27.83 19.94
CA ARG A 389 19.47 -26.53 20.45
C ARG A 389 20.96 -26.32 20.20
N ALA A 390 21.73 -27.39 20.04
CA ALA A 390 23.13 -27.29 19.64
C ALA A 390 23.32 -26.60 18.27
N ASN A 391 22.31 -26.63 17.41
CA ASN A 391 22.33 -26.01 16.09
C ASN A 391 21.73 -24.59 16.06
N TYR A 392 21.21 -24.09 17.18
CA TYR A 392 20.63 -22.76 17.25
C TYR A 392 21.69 -21.69 17.05
N LYS A 393 21.42 -20.78 16.12
CA LYS A 393 22.23 -19.58 15.89
C LYS A 393 21.46 -18.36 16.38
N ILE A 394 22.10 -17.57 17.23
CA ILE A 394 21.55 -16.29 17.66
C ILE A 394 21.55 -15.35 16.45
N LEU A 395 20.38 -14.78 16.15
CA LEU A 395 20.19 -13.76 15.13
C LEU A 395 19.97 -12.43 15.84
N ASP A 396 21.07 -11.69 16.07
CA ASP A 396 21.05 -10.42 16.82
C ASP A 396 20.19 -9.36 16.12
N ASP A 397 20.17 -9.37 14.78
CA ASP A 397 19.37 -8.48 13.95
C ASP A 397 17.91 -8.92 13.78
N ARG A 398 17.54 -10.09 14.33
CA ARG A 398 16.21 -10.71 14.20
C ARG A 398 15.73 -10.87 12.74
N LEU A 399 16.66 -11.04 11.82
CA LEU A 399 16.39 -11.24 10.40
C LEU A 399 16.83 -12.65 9.98
N LEU A 400 15.90 -13.44 9.47
CA LEU A 400 16.17 -14.76 8.92
C LEU A 400 16.29 -14.70 7.40
N GLN A 401 17.46 -15.06 6.87
CA GLN A 401 17.68 -15.15 5.43
C GLN A 401 16.89 -16.32 4.84
N ALA A 402 16.02 -16.06 3.87
CA ALA A 402 15.44 -17.10 3.03
C ALA A 402 16.44 -17.51 1.95
N PHE A 403 16.75 -18.81 1.86
CA PHE A 403 17.67 -19.36 0.87
C PHE A 403 17.31 -20.80 0.50
N GLY A 404 17.95 -21.33 -0.54
CA GLY A 404 17.80 -22.73 -0.92
C GLY A 404 16.35 -23.14 -1.15
N VAL A 405 16.10 -24.46 -1.17
CA VAL A 405 14.76 -25.01 -1.36
C VAL A 405 14.67 -26.29 -0.55
N VAL A 406 13.59 -26.49 0.19
CA VAL A 406 13.29 -27.77 0.85
C VAL A 406 12.84 -28.77 -0.23
N SER A 407 13.54 -29.89 -0.33
CA SER A 407 13.19 -30.97 -1.26
C SER A 407 11.96 -31.76 -0.79
N ALA A 408 11.29 -32.45 -1.72
CA ALA A 408 10.17 -33.35 -1.37
C ALA A 408 10.59 -34.42 -0.35
N ALA A 409 11.81 -34.96 -0.47
CA ALA A 409 12.35 -35.93 0.48
C ALA A 409 12.55 -35.35 1.88
N GLU A 410 13.01 -34.10 1.99
CA GLU A 410 13.14 -33.40 3.28
C GLU A 410 11.78 -33.06 3.90
N ILE A 411 10.74 -32.81 3.09
CA ILE A 411 9.37 -32.59 3.59
C ILE A 411 8.83 -33.87 4.23
N SER A 412 8.95 -35.00 3.54
CA SER A 412 8.43 -36.29 4.03
C SER A 412 9.30 -36.95 5.10
N ASN A 413 10.57 -36.56 5.21
CA ASN A 413 11.49 -37.03 6.25
C ASN A 413 12.21 -35.82 6.89
N PRO A 414 11.52 -35.10 7.80
CA PRO A 414 12.07 -33.86 8.30
C PRO A 414 13.23 -34.10 9.28
N PRO A 415 14.28 -33.26 9.21
CA PRO A 415 15.51 -33.46 9.97
C PRO A 415 15.45 -32.94 11.41
N HIS A 416 14.30 -32.43 11.87
CA HIS A 416 14.17 -31.74 13.16
C HIS A 416 13.21 -32.47 14.08
N LEU A 417 13.40 -32.30 15.38
CA LEU A 417 12.62 -32.97 16.41
C LEU A 417 11.72 -31.96 17.13
N GLU A 418 10.48 -32.34 17.39
CA GLU A 418 9.61 -31.57 18.28
C GLU A 418 9.91 -31.89 19.75
N ALA A 419 9.21 -31.21 20.67
CA ALA A 419 9.44 -31.34 22.12
C ALA A 419 9.35 -32.79 22.65
N ASN A 420 8.53 -33.65 22.03
CA ASN A 420 8.37 -35.06 22.43
C ASN A 420 9.35 -36.03 21.73
N GLY A 421 10.26 -35.52 20.89
CA GLY A 421 11.23 -36.32 20.13
C GLY A 421 10.72 -36.89 18.80
N GLN A 422 9.51 -36.55 18.34
CA GLN A 422 9.04 -36.94 17.02
C GLN A 422 9.60 -36.03 15.92
N GLN A 423 9.80 -36.57 14.72
CA GLN A 423 10.25 -35.80 13.57
C GLN A 423 9.17 -34.79 13.16
N CYS A 424 9.57 -33.53 12.96
CA CYS A 424 8.68 -32.47 12.51
C CYS A 424 9.41 -31.43 11.67
N LEU A 425 8.68 -30.71 10.81
CA LEU A 425 9.21 -29.56 10.09
C LEU A 425 8.60 -28.28 10.65
N ILE A 426 9.33 -27.63 11.57
CA ILE A 426 8.93 -26.33 12.14
C ILE A 426 9.27 -25.25 11.13
N VAL A 427 8.26 -24.44 10.81
CA VAL A 427 8.32 -23.41 9.78
C VAL A 427 7.79 -22.10 10.30
N MET A 428 8.17 -21.03 9.62
CA MET A 428 7.68 -19.69 9.92
C MET A 428 7.41 -18.92 8.64
N LYS A 429 6.63 -17.84 8.78
CA LYS A 429 6.50 -16.77 7.78
C LYS A 429 6.37 -15.43 8.46
N ASN A 430 6.51 -14.36 7.69
CA ASN A 430 5.92 -13.06 8.02
C ASN A 430 4.87 -12.75 6.95
N GLY A 431 3.62 -12.58 7.37
CA GLY A 431 2.49 -12.27 6.48
C GLY A 431 1.95 -10.87 6.71
N GLY A 432 1.38 -10.27 5.68
CA GLY A 432 0.92 -8.88 5.73
C GLY A 432 -0.22 -8.62 6.70
N THR A 433 -0.98 -9.64 7.08
CA THR A 433 -2.07 -9.52 8.07
C THR A 433 -1.66 -10.07 9.43
N THR A 434 -1.11 -11.29 9.48
CA THR A 434 -0.80 -11.92 10.77
C THR A 434 0.59 -11.61 11.30
N GLY A 435 1.44 -10.89 10.56
CA GLY A 435 2.85 -10.69 10.92
C GLY A 435 3.60 -12.01 11.01
N THR A 436 4.56 -12.11 11.93
CA THR A 436 5.32 -13.34 12.08
C THR A 436 4.51 -14.45 12.76
N THR A 437 4.44 -15.62 12.13
CA THR A 437 3.79 -16.80 12.70
C THR A 437 4.66 -18.04 12.53
N VAL A 438 4.52 -18.98 13.47
CA VAL A 438 5.22 -20.26 13.48
C VAL A 438 4.19 -21.38 13.33
N GLY A 439 4.58 -22.42 12.60
CA GLY A 439 3.73 -23.55 12.26
C GLY A 439 4.51 -24.84 12.09
N ARG A 440 3.77 -25.92 11.86
CA ARG A 440 4.30 -27.25 11.53
C ARG A 440 3.81 -27.62 10.14
N ALA A 441 4.74 -27.87 9.23
CA ALA A 441 4.41 -28.37 7.91
C ALA A 441 4.13 -29.87 7.97
N ASN A 442 3.09 -30.30 7.27
CA ASN A 442 2.73 -31.70 7.14
C ASN A 442 3.68 -32.38 6.14
N GLY A 443 4.15 -33.58 6.48
CA GLY A 443 5.08 -34.35 5.63
C GLY A 443 4.41 -35.07 4.45
N LEU A 444 3.08 -35.13 4.45
CA LEU A 444 2.25 -35.69 3.38
C LEU A 444 1.47 -34.57 2.70
N GLU A 445 1.35 -34.65 1.37
CA GLU A 445 0.52 -33.71 0.61
C GLU A 445 -0.95 -33.83 1.01
N SER A 446 -1.58 -32.66 1.14
CA SER A 446 -3.02 -32.52 1.29
C SER A 446 -3.67 -32.30 -0.08
N VAL A 447 -4.95 -32.65 -0.20
CA VAL A 447 -5.75 -32.37 -1.39
C VAL A 447 -6.69 -31.21 -1.10
N LYS A 448 -6.65 -30.18 -1.94
CA LYS A 448 -7.58 -29.06 -1.95
C LYS A 448 -8.47 -29.17 -3.19
N ARG A 449 -9.79 -29.06 -3.01
CA ARG A 449 -10.75 -28.98 -4.13
C ARG A 449 -11.19 -27.54 -4.28
N THR A 450 -10.92 -26.96 -5.45
CA THR A 450 -11.47 -25.67 -5.86
C THR A 450 -12.74 -25.90 -6.66
N TYR A 451 -13.79 -25.13 -6.37
CA TYR A 451 -15.05 -25.16 -7.12
C TYR A 451 -15.10 -24.07 -8.18
N PRO A 452 -15.98 -24.20 -9.19
CA PRO A 452 -16.07 -23.20 -10.25
C PRO A 452 -16.43 -21.82 -9.72
N GLU A 453 -15.58 -20.84 -9.99
CA GLU A 453 -15.74 -19.46 -9.55
C GLU A 453 -14.87 -18.55 -10.43
N HIS A 454 -15.41 -17.44 -10.95
CA HIS A 454 -14.63 -16.43 -11.70
C HIS A 454 -13.70 -17.01 -12.78
N GLY A 455 -14.19 -17.95 -13.60
CA GLY A 455 -13.43 -18.58 -14.68
C GLY A 455 -12.45 -19.67 -14.23
N ILE A 456 -12.29 -19.87 -12.92
CA ILE A 456 -11.60 -21.03 -12.35
C ILE A 456 -12.52 -22.24 -12.51
N VAL A 457 -11.98 -23.35 -13.01
CA VAL A 457 -12.73 -24.61 -13.17
C VAL A 457 -12.63 -25.46 -11.91
N LYS A 458 -13.57 -26.40 -11.76
CA LYS A 458 -13.47 -27.41 -10.70
C LYS A 458 -12.17 -28.21 -10.88
N GLN A 459 -11.33 -28.22 -9.85
CA GLN A 459 -10.04 -28.90 -9.90
C GLN A 459 -9.58 -29.33 -8.50
N ASP A 460 -8.84 -30.44 -8.45
CA ASP A 460 -8.23 -30.96 -7.24
C ASP A 460 -6.72 -30.72 -7.33
N SER A 461 -6.13 -30.13 -6.29
CA SER A 461 -4.72 -29.78 -6.22
C SER A 461 -4.03 -30.43 -5.03
N LEU A 462 -2.76 -30.78 -5.19
CA LEU A 462 -1.84 -31.08 -4.11
C LEU A 462 -1.40 -29.78 -3.43
N GLU A 463 -1.25 -29.83 -2.10
CA GLU A 463 -0.80 -28.72 -1.27
C GLU A 463 0.05 -29.24 -0.12
N ILE A 464 0.98 -28.42 0.37
CA ILE A 464 1.58 -28.65 1.69
C ILE A 464 0.69 -27.97 2.73
N ALA A 465 0.14 -28.75 3.65
CA ALA A 465 -0.60 -28.20 4.78
C ALA A 465 0.35 -27.70 5.87
N VAL A 466 0.07 -26.53 6.43
CA VAL A 466 0.72 -26.02 7.64
C VAL A 466 -0.33 -25.75 8.69
N VAL A 467 -0.07 -26.24 9.90
CA VAL A 467 -0.90 -25.99 11.08
C VAL A 467 -0.16 -25.06 12.03
N TYR A 468 -0.89 -24.23 12.76
CA TYR A 468 -0.31 -23.32 13.74
C TYR A 468 0.46 -24.06 14.84
N TYR A 469 1.57 -23.48 15.27
CA TYR A 469 2.37 -23.97 16.39
C TYR A 469 2.92 -22.80 17.21
N GLY A 470 2.51 -22.69 18.47
CA GLY A 470 2.94 -21.62 19.35
C GLY A 470 2.23 -21.62 20.71
N LYS A 471 2.61 -20.68 21.58
CA LYS A 471 1.92 -20.45 22.86
C LYS A 471 0.62 -19.67 22.61
N GLY A 472 -0.51 -20.22 23.05
CA GLY A 472 -1.85 -19.62 22.94
C GLY A 472 -2.73 -20.27 21.86
N HIS A 473 -3.92 -19.70 21.65
CA HIS A 473 -4.79 -20.04 20.52
C HIS A 473 -4.49 -19.08 19.38
N GLY A 474 -3.94 -19.58 18.27
CA GLY A 474 -3.52 -18.74 17.15
C GLY A 474 -3.73 -19.43 15.80
N ARG A 475 -3.82 -18.61 14.75
CA ARG A 475 -3.88 -19.04 13.35
C ARG A 475 -2.49 -18.91 12.73
N PHE A 476 -2.10 -19.83 11.85
CA PHE A 476 -0.83 -19.70 11.11
C PHE A 476 -0.94 -18.59 10.06
N SER A 477 -2.11 -18.42 9.44
CA SER A 477 -2.35 -17.40 8.43
C SER A 477 -3.76 -16.82 8.50
N ASP A 478 -3.97 -15.73 7.76
CA ASP A 478 -5.28 -15.12 7.54
C ASP A 478 -5.40 -14.51 6.13
N ARG A 479 -6.59 -14.03 5.77
CA ARG A 479 -6.82 -13.24 4.56
C ARG A 479 -5.84 -12.07 4.50
N GLY A 480 -5.19 -11.89 3.35
CA GLY A 480 -4.10 -10.94 3.14
C GLY A 480 -2.69 -11.53 3.32
N ASP A 481 -2.54 -12.72 3.92
CA ASP A 481 -1.25 -13.41 3.95
C ASP A 481 -0.95 -14.19 2.66
N SER A 482 -1.91 -14.32 1.73
CA SER A 482 -1.68 -14.96 0.43
C SER A 482 -0.45 -14.40 -0.27
N GLY A 483 0.44 -15.28 -0.72
CA GLY A 483 1.73 -14.93 -1.29
C GLY A 483 2.87 -14.84 -0.27
N SER A 484 2.63 -14.95 1.04
CA SER A 484 3.72 -15.03 2.02
C SER A 484 4.61 -16.25 1.76
N ILE A 485 5.92 -16.09 1.85
CA ILE A 485 6.84 -17.22 1.79
C ILE A 485 6.96 -17.89 3.15
N VAL A 486 6.99 -19.23 3.15
CA VAL A 486 7.20 -20.05 4.34
C VAL A 486 8.58 -20.67 4.27
N VAL A 487 9.34 -20.54 5.35
CA VAL A 487 10.71 -21.06 5.49
C VAL A 487 10.84 -21.94 6.73
N THR A 488 11.81 -22.84 6.71
CA THR A 488 12.24 -23.62 7.89
C THR A 488 13.01 -22.75 8.88
N ARG A 489 13.31 -23.29 10.08
CA ARG A 489 14.06 -22.59 11.13
C ARG A 489 15.45 -22.09 10.74
N ASP A 490 16.08 -22.73 9.75
CA ASP A 490 17.37 -22.33 9.21
C ASP A 490 17.24 -21.40 8.01
N GLY A 491 16.04 -21.18 7.46
CA GLY A 491 15.78 -20.29 6.33
C GLY A 491 15.58 -20.98 4.98
N LYS A 492 15.56 -22.33 4.91
CA LYS A 492 15.25 -23.03 3.67
C LYS A 492 13.82 -22.78 3.24
N ILE A 493 13.62 -22.49 1.95
CA ILE A 493 12.30 -22.15 1.42
C ILE A 493 11.45 -23.40 1.22
N LEU A 494 10.32 -23.49 1.93
CA LEU A 494 9.36 -24.59 1.81
C LEU A 494 8.36 -24.36 0.68
N GLY A 495 7.67 -23.22 0.71
CA GLY A 495 6.55 -22.97 -0.19
C GLY A 495 5.94 -21.59 -0.02
N MET A 496 5.11 -21.22 -0.99
CA MET A 496 4.36 -19.96 -0.98
C MET A 496 2.92 -20.24 -0.58
N LEU A 497 2.40 -19.45 0.36
CA LEU A 497 1.04 -19.56 0.85
C LEU A 497 0.04 -19.18 -0.24
N ASN A 498 -0.88 -20.08 -0.58
CA ASN A 498 -1.90 -19.84 -1.61
C ASN A 498 -3.35 -19.89 -1.09
N GLY A 499 -3.57 -20.28 0.16
CA GLY A 499 -4.90 -20.30 0.75
C GLY A 499 -4.93 -20.92 2.14
N GLY A 500 -6.15 -21.07 2.65
CA GLY A 500 -6.41 -21.76 3.90
C GLY A 500 -7.89 -22.10 4.07
N THR A 501 -8.20 -22.86 5.11
CA THR A 501 -9.56 -23.30 5.45
C THR A 501 -9.80 -23.27 6.96
N GLY A 502 -11.06 -23.06 7.35
CA GLY A 502 -11.55 -23.12 8.73
C GLY A 502 -13.07 -22.91 8.77
N PRO A 503 -13.74 -23.28 9.88
CA PRO A 503 -15.18 -23.26 10.03
C PRO A 503 -15.78 -21.85 10.23
N THR A 504 -14.94 -20.83 10.45
CA THR A 504 -15.33 -19.44 10.67
C THR A 504 -14.50 -18.51 9.77
N ALA A 505 -14.50 -17.19 10.01
CA ALA A 505 -13.53 -16.28 9.39
C ALA A 505 -12.06 -16.55 9.84
N GLU A 506 -11.83 -17.59 10.67
CA GLU A 506 -10.53 -18.01 11.15
C GLU A 506 -9.99 -19.18 10.31
N THR A 507 -8.69 -19.19 10.03
CA THR A 507 -8.03 -20.25 9.26
C THR A 507 -7.35 -21.24 10.21
N ASP A 508 -7.79 -22.50 10.18
CA ASP A 508 -7.23 -23.60 10.99
C ASP A 508 -6.07 -24.29 10.26
N VAL A 509 -6.17 -24.41 8.93
CA VAL A 509 -5.17 -25.06 8.08
C VAL A 509 -4.79 -24.14 6.95
N THR A 510 -3.49 -23.93 6.76
CA THR A 510 -2.91 -23.14 5.68
C THR A 510 -2.38 -24.06 4.58
N TRP A 511 -2.55 -23.68 3.32
CA TRP A 511 -2.04 -24.42 2.17
C TRP A 511 -0.93 -23.66 1.44
N LEU A 512 0.12 -24.39 1.09
CA LEU A 512 1.26 -23.87 0.34
C LEU A 512 1.44 -24.63 -0.97
N THR A 513 1.76 -23.88 -2.03
CA THR A 513 2.41 -24.49 -3.20
C THR A 513 3.90 -24.67 -2.89
N PRO A 514 4.47 -25.88 -3.03
CA PRO A 514 5.90 -26.11 -2.78
C PRO A 514 6.79 -25.25 -3.66
N PHE A 515 7.83 -24.68 -3.06
CA PHE A 515 8.72 -23.77 -3.80
C PHE A 515 9.57 -24.51 -4.83
N HIS A 516 9.94 -25.79 -4.59
CA HIS A 516 10.64 -26.59 -5.60
C HIS A 516 9.83 -26.75 -6.91
N TYR A 517 8.50 -26.68 -6.83
CA TYR A 517 7.62 -26.71 -7.99
C TYR A 517 7.49 -25.32 -8.63
N LEU A 518 7.29 -24.28 -7.79
CA LEU A 518 7.21 -22.89 -8.25
C LEU A 518 8.49 -22.43 -8.94
N ASP A 519 9.67 -22.72 -8.38
CA ASP A 519 10.97 -22.39 -8.98
C ASP A 519 11.09 -22.97 -10.40
N ARG A 520 10.61 -24.21 -10.62
CA ARG A 520 10.55 -24.78 -11.96
C ARG A 520 9.59 -24.02 -12.89
N GLN A 521 8.42 -23.57 -12.40
CA GLN A 521 7.48 -22.83 -13.26
C GLN A 521 8.02 -21.43 -13.59
N ILE A 522 8.61 -20.76 -12.61
CA ILE A 522 9.29 -19.47 -12.79
C ILE A 522 10.41 -19.63 -13.82
N LYS A 523 11.29 -20.63 -13.68
CA LYS A 523 12.39 -20.88 -14.62
C LYS A 523 11.95 -21.33 -16.01
N LYS A 524 10.82 -22.04 -16.13
CA LYS A 524 10.23 -22.31 -17.46
C LYS A 524 9.89 -21.01 -18.20
N LYS A 525 9.42 -19.99 -17.46
CA LYS A 525 9.03 -18.70 -18.03
C LYS A 525 10.19 -17.71 -18.15
N TYR A 526 11.10 -17.73 -17.18
CA TYR A 526 12.27 -16.86 -17.04
C TYR A 526 13.50 -17.74 -16.71
N PRO A 527 14.15 -18.35 -17.71
CA PRO A 527 15.22 -19.34 -17.51
C PRO A 527 16.41 -18.84 -16.70
N ASP A 528 16.72 -17.54 -16.83
CA ASP A 528 17.85 -16.89 -16.14
C ASP A 528 17.46 -16.30 -14.77
N ALA A 529 16.24 -16.55 -14.29
CA ALA A 529 15.79 -16.02 -13.01
C ALA A 529 16.45 -16.75 -11.83
N PHE A 530 16.89 -15.98 -10.84
CA PHE A 530 17.45 -16.49 -9.60
C PHE A 530 17.03 -15.62 -8.41
N LEU A 531 17.02 -16.24 -7.22
CA LEU A 531 16.72 -15.53 -5.98
C LEU A 531 17.72 -14.39 -5.78
N TYR A 532 17.23 -13.22 -5.42
CA TYR A 532 18.09 -12.10 -5.06
C TYR A 532 18.94 -12.49 -3.84
N SER A 533 20.25 -12.62 -4.04
CA SER A 533 21.23 -12.90 -3.00
C SER A 533 21.65 -11.60 -2.31
N VAL A 534 21.65 -11.60 -0.99
CA VAL A 534 22.19 -10.49 -0.18
C VAL A 534 23.70 -10.61 -0.15
N LYS A 535 24.42 -9.51 -0.31
CA LYS A 535 25.86 -9.46 0.02
C LYS A 535 25.98 -9.67 1.53
N ASN A 536 26.71 -10.70 1.94
CA ASN A 536 27.11 -10.88 3.34
C ASN A 536 28.04 -9.75 3.79
#